data_AF-A0A202FAL8-F1
#
_entry.id   AF-A0A202FAL8-F1
#
_cell.length_a   1.000
_cell.length_b   1.000
_cell.length_c   1.000
_cell.angle_alpha   90.00
_cell.angle_beta   90.00
_cell.angle_gamma   90.00
#
_symmetry.space_group_name_H-M   'P 1'
#
loop_
_entity.id
_entity.type
_entity.pdbx_description
1 polymer ?
#
loop_
_entity_poly.entity_id
_entity_poly.type
_entity_poly.pdbx_seq_one_letter_code
_entity_poly.pdbx_strand_id
1 'polypeptide(L)'
;MENQELFDLIDTAYNEDLSEQPKEYKDSLLKAAQKLLAGGKEVEVCADIYQSCHDNYIVPMGLPRNNRALYQYIKDKLHNPSEKEMRDLNLGYGLISTNITFGSIN
;
A
#
# COMPACT_ATOMS: atom_id res chain seq x y z
N MET A 1 16.44 -1.28 -11.20
CA MET A 1 16.17 -1.38 -9.75
C MET A 1 15.23 -2.56 -9.55
N GLU A 2 15.42 -3.37 -8.51
CA GLU A 2 14.37 -4.30 -8.06
C GLU A 2 13.19 -3.43 -7.59
N ASN A 3 11.96 -3.70 -8.06
CA ASN A 3 10.75 -2.90 -7.79
C ASN A 3 10.62 -1.55 -8.52
N GLN A 4 11.21 -1.43 -9.73
CA GLN A 4 11.08 -0.22 -10.57
C GLN A 4 9.62 0.17 -10.83
N GLU A 5 8.75 -0.80 -11.12
CA GLU A 5 7.34 -0.55 -11.40
C GLU A 5 6.62 0.14 -10.25
N LEU A 6 6.78 -0.36 -9.01
CA LEU A 6 6.19 0.25 -7.83
C LEU A 6 6.76 1.66 -7.57
N PHE A 7 8.07 1.84 -7.78
CA PHE A 7 8.68 3.17 -7.64
C PHE A 7 8.08 4.18 -8.63
N ASP A 8 7.95 3.81 -9.90
CA ASP A 8 7.37 4.68 -10.94
C ASP A 8 5.90 5.02 -10.63
N LEU A 9 5.13 4.06 -10.09
CA LEU A 9 3.77 4.30 -9.62
C LEU A 9 3.71 5.28 -8.44
N ILE A 10 4.63 5.16 -7.48
CA ILE A 10 4.72 6.09 -6.35
C ILE A 10 5.13 7.48 -6.81
N ASP A 11 6.13 7.60 -7.68
CA ASP A 11 6.62 8.87 -8.20
C ASP A 11 5.52 9.61 -8.98
N THR A 12 4.82 8.91 -9.87
CA THR A 12 3.71 9.49 -10.63
C THR A 12 2.51 9.87 -9.76
N ALA A 13 2.24 9.12 -8.68
CA ALA A 13 1.21 9.45 -7.70
C ALA A 13 1.59 10.65 -6.82
N TYR A 14 2.85 10.74 -6.38
CA TYR A 14 3.35 11.84 -5.54
C TYR A 14 3.29 13.21 -6.23
N ASN A 15 3.49 13.20 -7.56
CA ASN A 15 3.48 14.38 -8.41
C ASN A 15 2.07 14.86 -8.79
N GLU A 16 1.00 14.12 -8.46
CA GLU A 16 -0.38 14.61 -8.62
C GLU A 16 -0.73 15.68 -7.57
N ASP A 17 -1.77 16.46 -7.86
CA ASP A 17 -2.36 17.37 -6.89
C ASP A 17 -3.07 16.57 -5.79
N LEU A 18 -2.52 16.65 -4.58
CA LEU A 18 -3.01 16.01 -3.37
C LEU A 18 -3.43 17.04 -2.31
N SER A 19 -3.70 18.28 -2.71
CA SER A 19 -4.10 19.37 -1.79
C SER A 19 -5.35 19.05 -0.97
N GLU A 20 -6.25 18.25 -1.53
CA GLU A 20 -7.48 17.78 -0.86
C GLU A 20 -7.28 16.52 0.00
N GLN A 21 -6.05 16.01 0.12
CA GLN A 21 -5.71 14.84 0.93
C GLN A 21 -4.88 15.23 2.16
N PRO A 22 -4.93 14.43 3.25
CA PRO A 22 -4.06 14.61 4.40
C PRO A 22 -2.59 14.68 4.02
N LYS A 23 -1.83 15.57 4.64
CA LYS A 23 -0.40 15.75 4.37
C LYS A 23 0.39 14.47 4.66
N GLU A 24 -0.03 13.75 5.69
CA GLU A 24 0.51 12.47 6.14
C GLU A 24 0.49 11.42 5.02
N TYR A 25 -0.53 11.43 4.17
CA TYR A 25 -0.59 10.55 3.00
C TYR A 25 0.53 10.88 2.01
N LYS A 26 0.71 12.16 1.65
CA LYS A 26 1.79 12.58 0.75
C LYS A 26 3.18 12.29 1.34
N ASP A 27 3.36 12.50 2.64
CA ASP A 27 4.60 12.16 3.34
C ASP A 27 4.85 10.64 3.34
N SER A 28 3.79 9.81 3.40
CA SER A 28 3.92 8.36 3.32
C SER A 28 4.39 7.87 1.94
N LEU A 29 3.95 8.52 0.86
CA LEU A 29 4.43 8.21 -0.50
C LEU A 29 5.93 8.51 -0.64
N LEU A 30 6.39 9.64 -0.10
CA LEU A 30 7.81 9.98 -0.11
C LEU A 30 8.65 8.97 0.68
N LYS A 31 8.19 8.59 1.88
CA LYS A 31 8.86 7.58 2.70
C LYS A 31 8.91 6.22 2.00
N ALA A 32 7.83 5.82 1.33
CA ALA A 32 7.76 4.60 0.55
C ALA A 32 8.78 4.58 -0.60
N ALA A 33 8.89 5.67 -1.35
CA ALA A 33 9.89 5.81 -2.42
C ALA A 33 11.33 5.68 -1.86
N GLN A 34 11.62 6.34 -0.72
CA GLN A 34 12.92 6.24 -0.05
C GLN A 34 13.22 4.80 0.41
N LYS A 35 12.21 4.09 0.95
CA LYS A 35 12.35 2.70 1.39
C LYS A 35 12.67 1.78 0.22
N LEU A 36 12.06 1.96 -0.95
CA LEU A 36 12.41 1.20 -2.16
C LEU A 36 13.84 1.48 -2.63
N LEU A 37 14.26 2.75 -2.65
CA LEU A 37 15.63 3.14 -3.02
C LEU A 37 16.69 2.54 -2.09
N ALA A 38 16.33 2.31 -0.81
CA ALA A 38 17.18 1.66 0.18
C ALA A 38 17.18 0.12 0.09
N GLY A 39 16.51 -0.49 -0.91
CA GLY A 39 16.42 -1.94 -1.08
C GLY A 39 15.32 -2.59 -0.23
N GLY A 40 14.32 -1.82 0.22
CA GLY A 40 13.15 -2.36 0.91
C GLY A 40 12.33 -3.29 0.03
N LYS A 41 11.68 -4.28 0.66
CA LYS A 41 10.85 -5.25 -0.05
C LYS A 41 9.56 -4.60 -0.55
N GLU A 42 9.17 -4.95 -1.77
CA GLU A 42 7.96 -4.43 -2.43
C GLU A 42 6.71 -4.58 -1.56
N VAL A 43 6.49 -5.79 -1.02
CA VAL A 43 5.30 -6.13 -0.23
C VAL A 43 5.22 -5.32 1.07
N GLU A 44 6.35 -5.06 1.72
CA GLU A 44 6.38 -4.22 2.93
C GLU A 44 6.02 -2.77 2.61
N VAL A 45 6.51 -2.24 1.48
CA VAL A 45 6.18 -0.88 1.03
C VAL A 45 4.71 -0.76 0.65
N CYS A 46 4.16 -1.76 -0.04
CA CYS A 46 2.73 -1.86 -0.32
C CYS A 46 1.90 -1.84 0.97
N ALA A 47 2.29 -2.62 1.98
CA ALA A 47 1.62 -2.64 3.28
C ALA A 47 1.68 -1.29 4.00
N ASP A 48 2.83 -0.62 4.00
CA ASP A 48 3.00 0.70 4.62
C ASP A 48 2.08 1.77 3.99
N ILE A 49 1.99 1.80 2.67
CA ILE A 49 1.10 2.74 1.96
C ILE A 49 -0.37 2.38 2.21
N TYR A 50 -0.72 1.10 2.18
CA TYR A 50 -2.09 0.65 2.47
C TYR A 50 -2.52 1.05 3.88
N GLN A 51 -1.63 0.87 4.86
CA GLN A 51 -1.87 1.27 6.23
C GLN A 51 -2.05 2.78 6.35
N SER A 52 -1.19 3.57 5.69
CA SER A 52 -1.33 5.03 5.63
C SER A 52 -2.67 5.45 5.03
N CYS A 53 -3.15 4.77 3.98
CA CYS A 53 -4.47 5.03 3.44
C CYS A 53 -5.57 4.81 4.49
N HIS A 54 -5.47 3.74 5.27
CA HIS A 54 -6.43 3.41 6.33
C HIS A 54 -6.39 4.44 7.48
N ASP A 55 -5.21 4.73 8.00
CA ASP A 55 -5.02 5.64 9.15
C ASP A 55 -5.44 7.08 8.85
N ASN A 56 -5.32 7.49 7.58
CA ASN A 56 -5.68 8.82 7.11
C ASN A 56 -7.08 8.86 6.46
N TYR A 57 -7.89 7.81 6.62
CA TYR A 57 -9.25 7.72 6.08
C TYR A 57 -9.34 8.03 4.58
N ILE A 58 -8.31 7.65 3.82
CA ILE A 58 -8.25 7.88 2.38
C ILE A 58 -9.34 7.05 1.69
N VAL A 59 -10.20 7.73 0.94
CA VAL A 59 -11.21 7.09 0.11
C VAL A 59 -10.64 6.89 -1.30
N PRO A 60 -10.41 5.65 -1.77
CA PRO A 60 -9.73 5.42 -3.04
C PRO A 60 -10.44 6.07 -4.24
N MET A 61 -11.77 6.10 -4.23
CA MET A 61 -12.55 6.73 -5.31
C MET A 61 -12.39 8.26 -5.36
N GLY A 62 -11.99 8.90 -4.26
CA GLY A 62 -11.70 10.32 -4.19
C GLY A 62 -10.27 10.69 -4.60
N LEU A 63 -9.40 9.70 -4.82
CA LEU A 63 -8.03 9.95 -5.22
C LEU A 63 -7.94 10.34 -6.71
N PRO A 64 -6.93 11.15 -7.08
CA PRO A 64 -6.55 11.39 -8.47
C PRO A 64 -6.18 10.10 -9.23
N ARG A 65 -5.93 10.20 -10.54
CA ARG A 65 -5.84 9.03 -11.42
C ARG A 65 -4.65 8.12 -11.09
N ASN A 66 -3.46 8.68 -10.92
CA ASN A 66 -2.26 7.88 -10.65
C ASN A 66 -2.28 7.31 -9.23
N ASN A 67 -2.80 8.08 -8.27
CA ASN A 67 -3.01 7.59 -6.90
C ASN A 67 -4.01 6.42 -6.84
N ARG A 68 -5.07 6.45 -7.66
CA ARG A 68 -5.97 5.29 -7.83
C ARG A 68 -5.27 4.08 -8.44
N ALA A 69 -4.41 4.29 -9.45
CA ALA A 69 -3.64 3.21 -10.06
C ALA A 69 -2.67 2.58 -9.06
N LEU A 70 -1.97 3.40 -8.27
CA LEU A 70 -1.12 2.96 -7.17
C LEU A 70 -1.92 2.16 -6.12
N TYR A 71 -3.07 2.67 -5.69
CA TYR A 71 -3.93 1.97 -4.73
C TYR A 71 -4.39 0.60 -5.26
N GLN A 72 -4.77 0.53 -6.54
CA GLN A 72 -5.17 -0.72 -7.18
C GLN A 72 -4.00 -1.72 -7.22
N TYR A 73 -2.81 -1.27 -7.63
CA TYR A 73 -1.60 -2.09 -7.63
C TYR A 73 -1.30 -2.68 -6.25
N ILE A 74 -1.31 -1.83 -5.22
CA ILE A 74 -1.09 -2.24 -3.83
C ILE A 74 -2.12 -3.26 -3.40
N LYS A 75 -3.40 -3.01 -3.68
CA LYS A 75 -4.48 -3.92 -3.32
C LYS A 75 -4.31 -5.29 -3.99
N ASP A 76 -3.95 -5.33 -5.27
CA ASP A 76 -3.75 -6.57 -6.02
C ASP A 76 -2.54 -7.36 -5.49
N LYS A 77 -1.45 -6.66 -5.13
CA LYS A 77 -0.27 -7.26 -4.49
C LYS A 77 -0.58 -7.82 -3.10
N LEU A 78 -1.33 -7.09 -2.28
CA LEU A 78 -1.69 -7.49 -0.92
C LEU A 78 -2.83 -8.52 -0.85
N HIS A 79 -3.59 -8.71 -1.93
CA HIS A 79 -4.61 -9.76 -2.02
C HIS A 79 -4.03 -11.14 -2.36
N ASN A 80 -2.83 -11.18 -2.97
CA ASN A 80 -2.15 -12.42 -3.35
C ASN A 80 -0.76 -12.62 -2.69
N PRO A 81 -0.58 -12.43 -1.37
CA PRO A 81 0.71 -12.67 -0.73
C PRO A 81 0.97 -14.18 -0.61
N SER A 82 2.21 -14.61 -0.80
CA SER A 82 2.62 -15.98 -0.48
C SER A 82 2.62 -16.23 1.03
N GLU A 83 2.49 -17.50 1.47
CA GLU A 83 2.53 -17.86 2.90
C GLU A 83 3.81 -17.39 3.62
N LYS A 84 4.93 -17.33 2.90
CA LYS A 84 6.22 -16.82 3.41
C LYS A 84 6.16 -15.31 3.61
N GLU A 85 5.60 -14.58 2.66
CA GLU A 85 5.42 -13.13 2.76
C GLU A 85 4.46 -12.77 3.89
N MET A 86 3.36 -13.51 4.06
CA MET A 86 2.43 -13.30 5.19
C MET A 86 3.09 -13.54 6.56
N ARG A 87 3.99 -14.53 6.67
CA ARG A 87 4.76 -14.82 7.90
C ARG A 87 5.84 -13.78 8.15
N ASP A 88 6.60 -13.41 7.12
CA ASP A 88 7.64 -12.38 7.21
C ASP A 88 7.04 -11.01 7.54
N LEU A 89 5.83 -10.73 7.03
CA LEU A 89 5.08 -9.54 7.37
C LEU A 89 4.55 -9.53 8.81
N ASN A 90 4.50 -10.68 9.49
CA ASN A 90 4.01 -10.83 10.87
C ASN A 90 2.89 -9.84 11.17
N LEU A 91 1.77 -9.99 10.45
CA LEU A 91 0.54 -9.17 10.49
C LEU A 91 -0.14 -9.19 11.87
N GLY A 92 0.60 -8.75 12.90
CA GLY A 92 0.18 -8.60 14.29
C GLY A 92 -0.72 -7.40 14.53
N TYR A 93 -1.14 -6.72 13.46
CA TYR A 93 -2.21 -5.74 13.46
C TYR A 93 -3.24 -6.22 12.45
N GLY A 94 -4.47 -6.45 12.88
CA GLY A 94 -5.57 -7.14 12.17
C GLY A 94 -6.08 -6.49 10.87
N LEU A 95 -5.18 -6.07 9.99
CA LEU A 95 -5.41 -5.28 8.78
C LEU A 95 -5.76 -6.14 7.56
N ILE A 96 -5.49 -7.45 7.61
CA ILE A 96 -5.95 -8.45 6.62
C ILE A 96 -6.95 -9.44 7.26
N SER A 97 -7.46 -9.16 8.46
CA SER A 97 -8.53 -9.96 9.07
C SER A 97 -9.92 -9.64 8.49
N THR A 98 -10.02 -8.71 7.54
CA THR A 98 -11.32 -8.22 7.09
C THR A 98 -12.04 -9.12 6.10
N ASN A 99 -11.50 -10.29 5.68
CA ASN A 99 -12.27 -11.25 4.86
C ASN A 99 -11.71 -12.69 4.78
N ILE A 100 -10.99 -13.22 5.79
CA ILE A 100 -10.98 -14.68 5.96
C ILE A 100 -12.14 -15.01 6.89
N THR A 101 -13.35 -15.03 6.32
CA THR A 101 -14.42 -15.85 6.88
C THR A 101 -13.92 -17.28 6.80
N PHE A 102 -13.26 -17.76 7.87
CA PHE A 102 -13.23 -19.18 8.12
C PHE A 102 -14.69 -19.57 8.16
N GLY A 103 -15.16 -20.21 7.08
CA GLY A 103 -16.50 -20.78 7.02
C GLY A 103 -16.68 -21.58 8.31
N SER A 104 -17.73 -21.24 9.04
CA SER A 104 -18.17 -22.01 10.18
C SER A 104 -18.23 -23.47 9.77
N ILE A 105 -17.30 -24.28 10.28
CA ILE A 105 -17.52 -25.71 10.34
C ILE A 105 -18.58 -25.89 11.43
N ASN A 106 -19.82 -26.10 11.00
CA ASN A 106 -20.82 -26.95 11.63
C ASN A 106 -21.96 -27.21 10.63
#